data_AF-A0A3A5VVB1-F1
#
_entry.id   AF-A0A3A5VVB1-F1
#
_cell.length_a   1.000
_cell.length_b   1.000
_cell.length_c   1.000
_cell.angle_alpha   90.00
_cell.angle_beta   90.00
_cell.angle_gamma   90.00
#
_symmetry.space_group_name_H-M   'P 1'
#
loop_
_entity.id
_entity.type
_entity.pdbx_description
1 polymer ?
#
loop_
_entity_poly.entity_id
_entity_poly.type
_entity_poly.pdbx_seq_one_letter_code
_entity_poly.pdbx_strand_id
1 'polypeptide(L)'
;ENILQEYFVEDSIFPEKGDRYVSSASQQDLFSFSIMPKLTENTLLSLGLATGVIQAGLGMDSEEPIPSPSEANGTYKFEIMNPHDSTKFAHDGQVEIDTVVFGKMNGEYTLFVIEGKEGKPSTTLAKHKLAYPVMALASEGKIPEYVNIVPAYVRAWEDETNNSIHFCVATFDMNCNPRNSPVDLSEVKLTSNPKHLYLQNIFS
;
A
#
# COMPACT_ATOMS: atom_id res chain seq x y z
N GLU A 1 24.76 7.27 -9.05
CA GLU A 1 24.10 6.61 -7.90
C GLU A 1 24.17 5.09 -8.05
N ASN A 2 23.63 4.33 -7.09
CA ASN A 2 23.40 2.89 -7.26
C ASN A 2 22.08 2.69 -8.03
N ILE A 3 22.16 2.17 -9.26
CA ILE A 3 21.01 1.90 -10.14
C ILE A 3 19.90 1.10 -9.44
N LEU A 4 20.22 0.24 -8.48
CA LEU A 4 19.21 -0.52 -7.73
C LEU A 4 18.31 0.40 -6.91
N GLN A 5 18.82 1.49 -6.34
CA GLN A 5 18.01 2.43 -5.55
C GLN A 5 17.06 3.27 -6.44
N GLU A 6 17.37 3.37 -7.72
CA GLU A 6 16.51 4.06 -8.69
C GLU A 6 15.28 3.23 -9.06
N TYR A 7 15.38 1.90 -9.02
CA TYR A 7 14.28 1.00 -9.40
C TYR A 7 13.66 0.23 -8.23
N PHE A 8 14.30 0.20 -7.06
CA PHE A 8 13.87 -0.60 -5.92
C PHE A 8 13.82 0.20 -4.61
N VAL A 9 12.89 -0.19 -3.75
CA VAL A 9 12.78 0.23 -2.35
C VAL A 9 13.27 -0.92 -1.49
N GLU A 10 14.21 -0.66 -0.58
CA GLU A 10 14.69 -1.64 0.39
C GLU A 10 13.72 -1.74 1.57
N ASP A 11 13.41 -2.95 2.04
CA ASP A 11 12.55 -3.15 3.22
C ASP A 11 13.14 -2.55 4.52
N SER A 12 14.43 -2.23 4.53
CA SER A 12 15.10 -1.54 5.66
C SER A 12 14.55 -0.14 5.96
N ILE A 13 13.65 0.39 5.12
CA ILE A 13 12.87 1.59 5.45
C ILE A 13 11.95 1.38 6.66
N PHE A 14 11.53 0.14 6.93
CA PHE A 14 10.58 -0.15 7.99
C PHE A 14 11.26 -0.22 9.37
N PRO A 15 10.62 0.32 10.42
CA PRO A 15 11.12 0.15 11.78
C PRO A 15 11.19 -1.33 12.19
N GLU A 16 12.29 -1.75 12.80
CA GLU A 16 12.44 -3.14 13.29
C GLU A 16 11.43 -3.48 14.40
N LYS A 17 11.11 -2.50 15.25
CA LYS A 17 10.17 -2.66 16.37
C LYS A 17 8.84 -2.02 16.02
N GLY A 18 7.77 -2.76 16.27
CA GLY A 18 6.40 -2.28 16.09
C GLY A 18 5.81 -1.71 17.37
N ASP A 19 4.91 -0.76 17.22
CA ASP A 19 4.06 -0.26 18.28
C ASP A 19 2.75 -1.06 18.34
N ARG A 20 2.27 -1.33 19.56
CA ARG A 20 1.00 -2.06 19.72
C ARG A 20 -0.15 -1.19 19.22
N TYR A 21 -0.95 -1.74 18.33
CA TYR A 21 -2.21 -1.14 17.90
C TYR A 21 -3.40 -1.88 18.52
N VAL A 22 -4.38 -1.12 19.00
CA VAL A 22 -5.60 -1.64 19.63
C VAL A 22 -6.78 -1.31 18.74
N SER A 23 -7.20 -2.31 17.98
CA SER A 23 -8.35 -2.19 17.08
C SER A 23 -9.65 -1.99 17.85
N SER A 24 -10.52 -1.13 17.32
CA SER A 24 -11.91 -0.99 17.76
C SER A 24 -12.88 -1.88 16.97
N ALA A 25 -12.39 -2.69 16.04
CA ALA A 25 -13.22 -3.59 15.23
C ALA A 25 -13.94 -4.62 16.11
N SER A 26 -15.18 -4.95 15.73
CA SER A 26 -15.97 -5.90 16.50
C SER A 26 -15.53 -7.33 16.23
N GLN A 27 -15.78 -8.24 17.18
CA GLN A 27 -15.57 -9.67 16.96
C GLN A 27 -16.41 -10.22 15.80
N GLN A 28 -17.55 -9.58 15.49
CA GLN A 28 -18.35 -9.93 14.32
C GLN A 28 -17.62 -9.63 13.02
N ASP A 29 -16.90 -8.51 12.93
CA ASP A 29 -16.11 -8.13 11.75
C ASP A 29 -14.89 -9.03 11.57
N LEU A 30 -14.36 -9.56 12.68
CA LEU A 30 -13.13 -10.36 12.70
C LEU A 30 -13.37 -11.87 12.59
N PHE A 31 -14.61 -12.35 12.77
CA PHE A 31 -14.92 -13.78 12.87
C PHE A 31 -14.52 -14.58 11.62
N SER A 32 -14.69 -14.00 10.43
CA SER A 32 -14.29 -14.69 9.19
C SER A 32 -12.79 -14.94 9.13
N PHE A 33 -11.96 -14.05 9.70
CA PHE A 33 -10.51 -14.22 9.75
C PHE A 33 -10.07 -15.26 10.79
N SER A 34 -10.79 -15.38 11.91
CA SER A 34 -10.42 -16.32 12.98
C SER A 34 -10.64 -17.80 12.61
N ILE A 35 -11.51 -18.07 11.63
CA ILE A 35 -11.78 -19.43 11.15
C ILE A 35 -10.94 -19.83 9.93
N MET A 36 -10.14 -18.90 9.38
CA MET A 36 -9.28 -19.20 8.23
C MET A 36 -8.11 -20.09 8.67
N PRO A 37 -7.75 -21.12 7.90
CA PRO A 37 -6.67 -22.04 8.28
C PRO A 37 -5.28 -21.40 8.22
N LYS A 38 -5.13 -20.33 7.40
CA LYS A 38 -3.94 -19.50 7.26
C LYS A 38 -4.35 -18.13 6.74
N LEU A 39 -3.69 -17.08 7.22
CA LEU A 39 -3.79 -15.75 6.60
C LEU A 39 -2.72 -15.61 5.50
N THR A 40 -3.16 -15.46 4.26
CA THR A 40 -2.30 -15.15 3.10
C THR A 40 -2.15 -13.63 2.93
N GLU A 41 -1.25 -13.17 2.04
CA GLU A 41 -1.09 -11.76 1.63
C GLU A 41 -2.42 -10.97 1.56
N ASN A 42 -3.36 -11.39 0.70
CA ASN A 42 -4.65 -10.70 0.54
C ASN A 42 -5.53 -10.77 1.80
N THR A 43 -5.45 -11.87 2.56
CA THR A 43 -6.22 -12.04 3.80
C THR A 43 -5.68 -11.15 4.92
N LEU A 44 -4.35 -11.01 5.00
CA LEU A 44 -3.66 -10.12 5.93
C LEU A 44 -3.96 -8.65 5.61
N LEU A 45 -3.90 -8.24 4.34
CA LEU A 45 -4.31 -6.89 3.94
C LEU A 45 -5.77 -6.61 4.34
N SER A 46 -6.68 -7.54 4.01
CA SER A 46 -8.10 -7.41 4.35
C SER A 46 -8.33 -7.31 5.85
N LEU A 47 -7.60 -8.11 6.65
CA LEU A 47 -7.63 -8.02 8.12
C LEU A 47 -7.09 -6.67 8.61
N GLY A 48 -6.01 -6.18 8.00
CA GLY A 48 -5.42 -4.90 8.33
C GLY A 48 -6.39 -3.73 8.10
N LEU A 49 -7.16 -3.80 7.03
CA LEU A 49 -8.24 -2.84 6.73
C LEU A 49 -9.44 -3.01 7.67
N ALA A 50 -9.84 -4.24 7.94
CA ALA A 50 -10.96 -4.55 8.84
C ALA A 50 -10.69 -4.13 10.29
N THR A 51 -9.42 -4.08 10.70
CA THR A 51 -9.01 -3.69 12.06
C THR A 51 -8.67 -2.20 12.19
N GLY A 52 -8.51 -1.48 11.08
CA GLY A 52 -8.07 -0.09 11.10
C GLY A 52 -6.56 0.10 11.22
N VAL A 53 -5.77 -0.96 11.40
CA VAL A 53 -4.31 -0.84 11.61
C VAL A 53 -3.59 -0.29 10.38
N ILE A 54 -4.09 -0.59 9.18
CA ILE A 54 -3.54 -0.01 7.95
C ILE A 54 -3.89 1.47 7.86
N GLN A 55 -5.13 1.85 8.17
CA GLN A 55 -5.59 3.24 8.19
C GLN A 55 -4.76 4.08 9.18
N ALA A 56 -4.51 3.54 10.37
CA ALA A 56 -3.62 4.14 11.36
C ALA A 56 -2.18 4.29 10.84
N GLY A 57 -1.66 3.26 10.17
CA GLY A 57 -0.34 3.28 9.53
C GLY A 57 -0.21 4.31 8.39
N LEU A 58 -1.29 4.51 7.63
CA LEU A 58 -1.40 5.51 6.57
C LEU A 58 -1.58 6.94 7.11
N GLY A 59 -1.89 7.10 8.40
CA GLY A 59 -2.19 8.41 9.01
C GLY A 59 -3.52 8.99 8.56
N MET A 60 -4.52 8.14 8.32
CA MET A 60 -5.86 8.58 7.94
C MET A 60 -6.59 9.26 9.11
N ASP A 61 -7.51 10.18 8.79
CA ASP A 61 -8.32 10.88 9.80
C ASP A 61 -9.33 9.96 10.49
N SER A 62 -9.63 8.80 9.90
CA SER A 62 -10.50 7.75 10.47
C SER A 62 -9.84 6.39 10.30
N GLU A 63 -9.89 5.60 11.37
CA GLU A 63 -9.42 4.21 11.45
C GLU A 63 -10.58 3.21 11.31
N GLU A 64 -11.79 3.68 11.02
CA GLU A 64 -12.94 2.80 10.82
C GLU A 64 -12.69 1.82 9.65
N PRO A 65 -13.27 0.61 9.72
CA PRO A 65 -13.21 -0.33 8.60
C PRO A 65 -13.80 0.29 7.33
N ILE A 66 -13.04 0.27 6.24
CA ILE A 66 -13.47 0.81 4.95
C ILE A 66 -13.70 -0.36 4.00
N PRO A 67 -14.86 -0.43 3.32
CA PRO A 67 -15.03 -1.36 2.22
C PRO A 67 -14.07 -0.98 1.09
N SER A 68 -13.05 -1.81 0.87
CA SER A 68 -12.13 -1.70 -0.26
C SER A 68 -12.48 -2.75 -1.31
N PRO A 69 -12.26 -2.45 -2.61
CA PRO A 69 -12.27 -3.49 -3.61
C PRO A 69 -11.12 -4.47 -3.35
N SER A 70 -11.39 -5.75 -3.61
CA SER A 70 -10.36 -6.78 -3.68
C SER A 70 -9.43 -6.56 -4.87
N GLU A 71 -8.36 -7.35 -4.93
CA GLU A 71 -7.39 -7.40 -6.02
C GLU A 71 -8.05 -7.29 -7.40
N ALA A 72 -7.56 -6.35 -8.20
CA ALA A 72 -8.03 -6.10 -9.55
C ALA A 72 -6.89 -6.29 -10.56
N ASN A 73 -7.12 -7.18 -11.51
CA ASN A 73 -6.20 -7.42 -12.63
C ASN A 73 -6.82 -6.89 -13.92
N GLY A 74 -6.07 -6.07 -14.65
CA GLY A 74 -6.54 -5.46 -15.89
C GLY A 74 -5.43 -5.10 -16.85
N THR A 75 -5.78 -4.86 -18.11
CA THR A 75 -4.86 -4.30 -19.11
C THR A 75 -5.05 -2.80 -19.19
N TYR A 76 -3.98 -2.04 -18.99
CA TYR A 76 -4.01 -0.59 -18.95
C TYR A 76 -3.00 0.00 -19.93
N LYS A 77 -3.26 1.23 -20.36
CA LYS A 77 -2.37 2.00 -21.22
C LYS A 77 -2.03 3.35 -20.61
N PHE A 78 -0.75 3.62 -20.41
CA PHE A 78 -0.25 4.88 -19.87
C PHE A 78 1.21 5.10 -20.26
N GLU A 79 1.71 6.32 -20.08
CA GLU A 79 3.12 6.65 -20.28
C GLU A 79 3.87 6.64 -18.94
N ILE A 80 5.14 6.21 -18.94
CA ILE A 80 6.08 6.32 -17.81
C ILE A 80 7.39 6.93 -18.32
N MET A 81 8.14 7.60 -17.43
CA MET A 81 9.50 8.04 -17.71
C MET A 81 10.49 7.00 -17.19
N ASN A 82 11.50 6.70 -18.01
CA ASN A 82 12.63 5.90 -17.60
C ASN A 82 13.71 6.84 -17.02
N PRO A 83 14.23 6.57 -15.81
CA PRO A 83 15.28 7.39 -15.18
C PRO A 83 16.49 7.71 -16.06
N HIS A 84 16.79 6.83 -17.02
CA HIS A 84 17.97 6.93 -17.87
C HIS A 84 17.65 7.15 -19.36
N ASP A 85 16.39 7.42 -19.69
CA ASP A 85 15.98 7.70 -21.07
C ASP A 85 14.92 8.81 -21.09
N SER A 86 15.21 9.89 -21.81
CA SER A 86 14.26 10.99 -22.03
C SER A 86 13.04 10.58 -22.85
N THR A 87 13.09 9.41 -23.50
CA THR A 87 11.98 8.86 -24.27
C THR A 87 10.93 8.29 -23.32
N LYS A 88 9.70 8.78 -23.46
CA LYS A 88 8.55 8.22 -22.77
C LYS A 88 8.34 6.77 -23.19
N PHE A 89 8.15 5.89 -22.21
CA PHE A 89 7.77 4.51 -22.46
C PHE A 89 6.25 4.37 -22.35
N ALA A 90 5.62 3.89 -23.42
CA ALA A 90 4.19 3.56 -23.41
C ALA A 90 4.01 2.14 -22.87
N HIS A 91 3.40 2.02 -21.69
CA HIS A 91 2.93 0.75 -21.16
C HIS A 91 1.61 0.38 -21.84
N ASP A 92 1.49 -0.87 -22.29
CA ASP A 92 0.28 -1.48 -22.80
C ASP A 92 0.28 -2.93 -22.35
N GLY A 93 -0.25 -3.18 -21.16
CA GLY A 93 -0.06 -4.47 -20.52
C GLY A 93 -0.81 -4.62 -19.21
N GLN A 94 -0.65 -5.80 -18.62
CA GLN A 94 -1.30 -6.15 -17.37
C GLN A 94 -0.70 -5.36 -16.21
N VAL A 95 -1.58 -4.84 -15.35
CA VAL A 95 -1.25 -4.26 -14.06
C VAL A 95 -2.18 -4.89 -13.02
N GLU A 96 -1.57 -5.38 -11.95
CA GLU A 96 -2.25 -5.87 -10.76
C GLU A 96 -2.38 -4.71 -9.77
N ILE A 97 -3.53 -4.61 -9.13
CA ILE A 97 -3.82 -3.62 -8.10
C ILE A 97 -4.34 -4.40 -6.89
N ASP A 98 -3.50 -4.60 -5.87
CA ASP A 98 -3.85 -5.45 -4.73
C ASP A 98 -5.06 -4.90 -3.96
N THR A 99 -5.04 -3.60 -3.64
CA THR A 99 -6.21 -2.91 -3.10
C THR A 99 -6.10 -1.39 -3.19
N VAL A 100 -7.23 -0.70 -2.97
CA VAL A 100 -7.27 0.76 -2.80
C VAL A 100 -8.12 1.14 -1.60
N VAL A 101 -7.75 2.23 -0.93
CA VAL A 101 -8.48 2.77 0.21
C VAL A 101 -8.75 4.24 -0.02
N PHE A 102 -10.00 4.66 0.14
CA PHE A 102 -10.40 6.06 0.01
C PHE A 102 -10.83 6.61 1.36
N GLY A 103 -10.26 7.74 1.75
CA GLY A 103 -10.64 8.44 2.97
C GLY A 103 -10.04 9.83 3.02
N LYS A 104 -9.85 10.36 4.24
CA LYS A 104 -9.18 11.65 4.43
C LYS A 104 -7.85 11.49 5.14
N MET A 105 -6.90 12.34 4.79
CA MET A 105 -5.63 12.52 5.48
C MET A 105 -5.42 14.03 5.63
N ASN A 106 -5.32 14.52 6.85
CA ASN A 106 -5.24 15.94 7.17
C ASN A 106 -6.40 16.76 6.57
N GLY A 107 -7.61 16.20 6.57
CA GLY A 107 -8.82 16.84 6.05
C GLY A 107 -9.01 16.77 4.53
N GLU A 108 -8.00 16.34 3.76
CA GLU A 108 -8.05 16.22 2.30
C GLU A 108 -8.44 14.81 1.86
N TYR A 109 -9.25 14.70 0.80
CA TYR A 109 -9.62 13.41 0.25
C TYR A 109 -8.43 12.76 -0.43
N THR A 110 -8.11 11.53 -0.04
CA THR A 110 -6.94 10.79 -0.50
C THR A 110 -7.36 9.37 -0.87
N LEU A 111 -6.95 8.95 -2.07
CA LEU A 111 -6.99 7.57 -2.54
C LEU A 111 -5.59 6.97 -2.35
N PHE A 112 -5.49 6.01 -1.44
CA PHE A 112 -4.29 5.20 -1.27
C PHE A 112 -4.35 4.00 -2.21
N VAL A 113 -3.29 3.78 -2.98
CA VAL A 113 -3.13 2.62 -3.86
C VAL A 113 -2.07 1.73 -3.24
N ILE A 114 -2.48 0.57 -2.74
CA ILE A 114 -1.67 -0.25 -1.85
C ILE A 114 -1.14 -1.46 -2.62
N GLU A 115 0.18 -1.63 -2.60
CA GLU A 115 0.83 -2.92 -2.84
C GLU A 115 1.05 -3.59 -1.47
N GLY A 116 0.55 -4.81 -1.30
CA GLY A 116 0.79 -5.62 -0.11
C GLY A 116 1.85 -6.68 -0.34
N LYS A 117 2.57 -7.08 0.71
CA LYS A 117 3.46 -8.24 0.69
C LYS A 117 3.39 -9.05 1.98
N GLU A 118 3.30 -10.37 1.87
CA GLU A 118 3.42 -11.27 3.02
C GLU A 118 4.90 -11.43 3.45
N GLY A 119 5.12 -11.53 4.77
CA GLY A 119 6.41 -11.90 5.36
C GLY A 119 7.17 -10.72 6.00
N LYS A 120 8.15 -11.07 6.85
CA LYS A 120 9.01 -10.11 7.56
C LYS A 120 9.84 -9.27 6.56
N PRO A 121 10.06 -7.97 6.83
CA PRO A 121 10.91 -7.09 6.04
C PRO A 121 12.31 -7.72 5.83
N SER A 122 12.64 -8.07 4.59
CA SER A 122 13.89 -8.79 4.27
C SER A 122 14.32 -8.71 2.80
N THR A 123 13.54 -8.07 1.94
CA THR A 123 13.77 -8.00 0.50
C THR A 123 13.67 -6.57 -0.02
N THR A 124 13.57 -6.43 -1.33
CA THR A 124 13.25 -5.18 -2.01
C THR A 124 11.86 -5.23 -2.63
N LEU A 125 11.30 -4.06 -2.92
CA LEU A 125 10.12 -3.86 -3.75
C LEU A 125 10.50 -3.04 -4.99
N ALA A 126 10.16 -3.52 -6.18
CA ALA A 126 10.36 -2.73 -7.40
C ALA A 126 9.39 -1.54 -7.44
N LYS A 127 9.88 -0.32 -7.67
CA LYS A 127 9.08 0.92 -7.65
C LYS A 127 7.95 0.95 -8.69
N HIS A 128 8.06 0.19 -9.78
CA HIS A 128 6.96 0.07 -10.74
C HIS A 128 5.71 -0.58 -10.13
N LYS A 129 5.86 -1.43 -9.10
CA LYS A 129 4.72 -2.01 -8.36
C LYS A 129 3.94 -0.96 -7.57
N LEU A 130 4.57 0.17 -7.24
CA LEU A 130 3.90 1.32 -6.65
C LEU A 130 3.35 2.28 -7.72
N ALA A 131 4.17 2.58 -8.73
CA ALA A 131 3.82 3.58 -9.73
C ALA A 131 2.76 3.11 -10.74
N TYR A 132 2.85 1.87 -11.23
CA TYR A 132 1.99 1.39 -12.32
C TYR A 132 0.53 1.26 -11.91
N PRO A 133 0.17 0.73 -10.72
CA PRO A 133 -1.21 0.76 -10.23
C PRO A 133 -1.79 2.16 -10.16
N VAL A 134 -1.00 3.13 -9.71
CA VAL A 134 -1.41 4.53 -9.64
C VAL A 134 -1.63 5.12 -11.05
N MET A 135 -0.70 4.88 -11.98
CA MET A 135 -0.84 5.33 -13.36
C MET A 135 -2.03 4.67 -14.06
N ALA A 136 -2.26 3.38 -13.84
CA ALA A 136 -3.40 2.63 -14.36
C ALA A 136 -4.73 3.27 -13.91
N LEU A 137 -4.91 3.48 -12.61
CA LEU A 137 -6.13 4.09 -12.08
C LEU A 137 -6.30 5.56 -12.52
N ALA A 138 -5.21 6.32 -12.59
CA ALA A 138 -5.25 7.70 -13.04
C ALA A 138 -5.63 7.82 -14.54
N SER A 139 -5.13 6.90 -15.38
CA SER A 139 -5.37 6.89 -16.83
C SER A 139 -6.85 6.68 -17.21
N GLU A 140 -7.63 6.06 -16.31
CA GLU A 140 -9.06 5.85 -16.50
C GLU A 140 -9.90 7.13 -16.42
N GLY A 141 -9.33 8.24 -15.93
CA GLY A 141 -10.02 9.54 -15.85
C GLY A 141 -11.19 9.57 -14.85
N LYS A 142 -11.29 8.58 -13.95
CA LYS A 142 -12.39 8.44 -12.98
C LYS A 142 -12.12 9.10 -11.62
N ILE A 143 -10.87 9.48 -11.33
CA ILE A 143 -10.47 10.06 -10.04
C ILE A 143 -10.54 11.60 -10.14
N PRO A 144 -11.43 12.27 -9.37
CA PRO A 144 -11.57 13.74 -9.40
C PRO A 144 -10.27 14.49 -9.05
N GLU A 145 -10.11 15.72 -9.55
CA GLU A 145 -8.90 16.52 -9.32
C GLU A 145 -8.60 16.83 -7.85
N TYR A 146 -9.65 16.99 -7.03
CA TYR A 146 -9.50 17.31 -5.60
C TYR A 146 -9.08 16.11 -4.73
N VAL A 147 -8.96 14.92 -5.31
CA VAL A 147 -8.54 13.70 -4.60
C VAL A 147 -7.05 13.51 -4.77
N ASN A 148 -6.29 13.45 -3.68
CA ASN A 148 -4.88 13.07 -3.74
C ASN A 148 -4.76 11.58 -4.08
N ILE A 149 -3.72 11.17 -4.82
CA ILE A 149 -3.44 9.76 -5.11
C ILE A 149 -2.07 9.43 -4.53
N VAL A 150 -2.05 8.52 -3.56
CA VAL A 150 -0.84 8.20 -2.78
C VAL A 150 -0.52 6.71 -2.92
N PRO A 151 0.58 6.34 -3.57
CA PRO A 151 1.07 4.98 -3.51
C PRO A 151 1.48 4.60 -2.08
N ALA A 152 1.15 3.38 -1.69
CA ALA A 152 1.47 2.83 -0.38
C ALA A 152 1.98 1.40 -0.50
N TYR A 153 2.87 1.04 0.42
CA TYR A 153 3.43 -0.29 0.55
C TYR A 153 3.11 -0.83 1.93
N VAL A 154 2.47 -2.00 1.98
CA VAL A 154 2.15 -2.69 3.22
C VAL A 154 2.86 -4.04 3.26
N ARG A 155 3.63 -4.29 4.32
CA ARG A 155 4.09 -5.64 4.67
C ARG A 155 3.33 -6.18 5.86
N ALA A 156 2.90 -7.44 5.79
CA ALA A 156 2.22 -8.07 6.89
C ALA A 156 2.70 -9.50 7.15
N TRP A 157 2.75 -9.91 8.41
CA TRP A 157 3.07 -11.29 8.78
C TRP A 157 2.47 -11.64 10.14
N GLU A 158 2.21 -12.94 10.33
CA GLU A 158 1.90 -13.51 11.63
C GLU A 158 3.21 -13.88 12.34
N ASP A 159 3.32 -13.53 13.62
CA ASP A 159 4.37 -14.02 14.51
C ASP A 159 3.76 -14.99 15.53
N GLU A 160 3.92 -16.28 15.26
CA GLU A 160 3.37 -17.37 16.08
C GLU A 160 3.99 -17.39 17.49
N THR A 161 5.20 -16.85 17.66
CA THR A 161 5.94 -16.91 18.93
C THR A 161 5.25 -16.09 20.02
N ASN A 162 4.70 -14.95 19.62
CA ASN A 162 4.03 -14.01 20.51
C ASN A 162 2.54 -13.86 20.20
N ASN A 163 1.96 -14.66 19.29
CA ASN A 163 0.56 -14.59 18.88
C ASN A 163 0.13 -13.16 18.47
N SER A 164 0.92 -12.57 17.57
CA SER A 164 0.66 -11.23 17.05
C SER A 164 0.71 -11.18 15.53
N ILE A 165 0.07 -10.16 14.97
CA ILE A 165 0.05 -9.91 13.52
C ILE A 165 0.59 -8.52 13.31
N HIS A 166 1.63 -8.42 12.50
CA HIS A 166 2.38 -7.20 12.28
C HIS A 166 2.05 -6.59 10.93
N PHE A 167 2.09 -5.26 10.87
CA PHE A 167 1.82 -4.43 9.71
C PHE A 167 2.86 -3.32 9.62
N CYS A 168 3.66 -3.35 8.57
CA CYS A 168 4.58 -2.30 8.19
C CYS A 168 3.94 -1.48 7.06
N VAL A 169 3.79 -0.17 7.22
CA VAL A 169 3.08 0.71 6.28
C VAL A 169 3.97 1.89 5.89
N ALA A 170 4.17 2.09 4.60
CA ALA A 170 4.92 3.21 4.04
C ALA A 170 4.11 3.89 2.92
N THR A 171 4.18 5.21 2.84
CA THR A 171 3.58 6.00 1.76
C THR A 171 4.67 6.66 0.92
N PHE A 172 4.35 6.90 -0.35
CA PHE A 172 5.29 7.43 -1.33
C PHE A 172 4.70 8.61 -2.09
N ASP A 173 5.57 9.52 -2.48
CA ASP A 173 5.31 10.61 -3.41
C ASP A 173 5.80 10.19 -4.79
N MET A 174 5.12 10.73 -5.78
CA MET A 174 5.59 10.75 -7.16
C MET A 174 6.00 12.17 -7.54
N ASN A 175 6.87 12.33 -8.52
CA ASN A 175 7.32 13.63 -9.01
C ASN A 175 6.25 14.45 -9.72
N CYS A 176 5.07 13.89 -10.00
CA CYS A 176 4.03 14.55 -10.76
C CYS A 176 2.62 14.10 -10.35
N ASN A 177 1.61 14.82 -10.85
CA ASN A 177 0.23 14.36 -10.82
C ASN A 177 0.04 13.29 -11.91
N PRO A 178 -0.24 12.02 -11.56
CA PRO A 178 -0.26 10.89 -12.49
C PRO A 178 -1.41 10.98 -13.52
N ARG A 179 -2.38 11.87 -13.30
CA ARG A 179 -3.47 12.13 -14.26
C ARG A 179 -2.98 12.82 -15.53
N ASN A 180 -1.93 13.63 -15.41
CA ASN A 180 -1.55 14.59 -16.44
C ASN A 180 -0.11 14.42 -16.91
N SER A 181 0.68 13.57 -16.27
CA SER A 181 2.11 13.45 -16.55
C SER A 181 2.62 12.04 -16.24
N PRO A 182 3.54 11.51 -17.05
CA PRO A 182 4.19 10.23 -16.78
C PRO A 182 5.10 10.33 -15.57
N VAL A 183 4.97 9.38 -14.65
CA VAL A 183 5.81 9.28 -13.45
C VAL A 183 7.23 8.85 -13.84
N ASP A 184 8.23 9.42 -13.17
CA ASP A 184 9.61 8.91 -13.21
C ASP A 184 9.82 7.93 -12.05
N LEU A 185 10.18 6.70 -12.37
CA LEU A 185 10.38 5.65 -11.37
C LEU A 185 11.48 6.01 -10.37
N SER A 186 12.53 6.73 -10.78
CA SER A 186 13.62 7.11 -9.87
C SER A 186 13.16 8.08 -8.80
N GLU A 187 12.17 8.92 -9.11
CA GLU A 187 11.63 9.95 -8.25
C GLU A 187 10.51 9.46 -7.31
N VAL A 188 10.10 8.20 -7.41
CA VAL A 188 9.20 7.60 -6.41
C VAL A 188 9.97 7.48 -5.10
N LYS A 189 9.55 8.26 -4.10
CA LYS A 189 10.28 8.42 -2.84
C LYS A 189 9.34 8.43 -1.65
N LEU A 190 9.88 8.04 -0.51
CA LEU A 190 9.14 7.96 0.74
C LEU A 190 8.67 9.37 1.18
N THR A 191 7.40 9.49 1.61
CA THR A 191 6.82 10.76 2.06
C THR A 191 6.85 10.99 3.56
N SER A 192 6.79 9.92 4.33
CA SER A 192 6.75 9.97 5.78
C SER A 192 7.51 8.80 6.38
N ASN A 193 7.82 8.90 7.67
CA ASN A 193 8.43 7.80 8.40
C ASN A 193 7.48 6.59 8.36
N PRO A 194 7.92 5.42 7.87
CA PRO A 194 7.09 4.23 7.82
C PRO A 194 6.69 3.82 9.23
N LYS A 195 5.53 3.20 9.34
CA LYS A 195 5.00 2.69 10.60
C LYS A 195 5.17 1.19 10.65
N HIS A 196 5.45 0.67 11.84
CA HIS A 196 5.33 -0.74 12.16
C HIS A 196 4.36 -0.84 13.31
N LEU A 197 3.20 -1.44 13.07
CA LEU A 197 2.13 -1.62 14.03
C LEU A 197 1.87 -3.11 14.21
N TYR A 198 1.44 -3.54 15.39
CA TYR A 198 1.06 -4.93 15.59
C TYR A 198 -0.22 -5.10 16.40
N LEU A 199 -0.99 -6.10 16.01
CA LEU A 199 -2.18 -6.59 16.65
C LEU A 199 -1.81 -7.76 17.55
N GLN A 200 -2.30 -7.77 18.79
CA GLN A 200 -1.98 -8.81 19.78
C GLN A 200 -3.25 -9.56 20.16
N ASN A 201 -3.22 -10.91 20.11
CA ASN A 201 -4.30 -11.74 20.65
C ASN A 201 -5.70 -11.37 20.11
N ILE A 202 -5.84 -11.07 18.81
CA ILE A 202 -7.10 -10.52 18.27
C ILE A 202 -8.21 -11.56 18.05
N PHE A 203 -7.86 -12.85 18.01
CA PHE A 203 -8.80 -13.97 17.81
C PHE A 203 -9.07 -14.78 19.09
N SER A 204 -8.43 -14.43 20.21
CA SER A 204 -8.55 -15.13 21.49
C SER A 204 -9.69 -14.59 22.35
#